data_AF-N6UVC6-F1
#
_entry.id   AF-N6UVC6-F1
#
_cell.length_a   1.000
_cell.length_b   1.000
_cell.length_c   1.000
_cell.angle_alpha   90.00
_cell.angle_beta   90.00
_cell.angle_gamma   90.00
#
_symmetry.space_group_name_H-M   'P 1'
#
loop_
_entity.id
_entity.type
_entity.pdbx_description
1 polymer ?
#
loop_
_entity_poly.entity_id
_entity_poly.type
_entity_poly.pdbx_seq_one_letter_code
_entity_poly.pdbx_strand_id
1 'polypeptide(L)' 'MAKLIEIFRKIRNIPQMIVITHHKEIEEVADNIIRVYKEDYSKVSVE' A
#
# COMPACT_ATOMS: atom_id res chain seq x y z
N MET A 1 1.43 15.07 3.70
CA MET A 1 1.03 13.65 3.64
C MET A 1 -0.48 13.41 3.77
N ALA A 2 -1.19 14.01 4.75
CA ALA A 2 -2.63 13.78 4.96
C ALA A 2 -3.54 13.89 3.70
N LYS A 3 -3.25 14.83 2.79
CA LYS A 3 -4.06 15.06 1.58
C LYS A 3 -4.07 13.87 0.60
N LEU A 4 -2.98 13.10 0.50
CA LEU A 4 -2.88 12.00 -0.47
C LEU A 4 -3.63 10.76 0.02
N ILE A 5 -3.55 10.49 1.33
CA ILE A 5 -4.28 9.42 2.01
C ILE A 5 -5.80 9.60 1.83
N GLU A 6 -6.29 10.84 1.99
CA GLU A 6 -7.70 11.17 1.74
C GLU A 6 -8.13 10.95 0.29
N ILE A 7 -7.24 11.18 -0.68
CA ILE A 7 -7.53 10.92 -2.09
C ILE A 7 -7.69 9.42 -2.33
N PHE A 8 -6.77 8.58 -1.81
CA PHE A 8 -6.84 7.13 -1.98
C PHE A 8 -8.14 6.54 -1.42
N ARG A 9 -8.60 7.01 -0.24
CA ARG A 9 -9.89 6.59 0.35
C ARG A 9 -11.11 6.91 -0.52
N LYS A 10 -11.03 7.93 -1.37
CA LYS A 10 -12.15 8.40 -2.21
C LYS A 10 -12.23 7.69 -3.56
N ILE A 11 -11.16 7.01 -3.97
CA ILE A 11 -11.13 6.28 -5.24
C ILE A 11 -11.97 5.01 -5.09
N ARG A 12 -13.15 5.00 -5.71
CA ARG A 12 -14.05 3.83 -5.75
C ARG A 12 -14.34 3.30 -7.15
N ASN A 13 -14.01 4.09 -8.18
CA ASN A 13 -14.34 3.79 -9.57
C ASN A 13 -13.25 2.98 -10.29
N ILE A 14 -12.09 2.77 -9.64
CA ILE A 14 -10.99 1.96 -10.16
C ILE A 14 -11.13 0.58 -9.51
N PRO A 15 -11.35 -0.51 -10.28
CA PRO A 15 -11.55 -1.84 -9.71
C PRO A 15 -10.36 -2.38 -8.92
N GLN A 16 -9.13 -2.01 -9.31
CA GLN A 16 -7.91 -2.43 -8.63
C GLN A 16 -6.89 -1.29 -8.62
N MET A 17 -6.38 -0.95 -7.44
CA MET A 17 -5.33 0.05 -7.24
C MET A 17 -4.15 -0.59 -6.51
N ILE A 18 -2.95 -0.47 -7.10
CA ILE A 18 -1.70 -0.95 -6.48
C ILE A 18 -0.85 0.27 -6.13
N VAL A 19 -0.46 0.38 -4.86
CA VAL A 19 0.38 1.47 -4.36
C VAL A 19 1.69 0.89 -3.85
N ILE A 20 2.81 1.31 -4.44
CA ILE A 20 4.16 0.90 -4.03
C ILE A 20 4.76 2.02 -3.19
N THR A 21 5.08 1.74 -1.94
CA THR A 21 5.60 2.74 -1.01
C THR A 21 6.40 2.08 0.11
N HIS A 22 7.29 2.86 0.73
CA HIS A 22 7.96 2.51 1.98
C HIS A 22 7.31 3.20 3.20
N HIS A 23 6.31 4.06 2.97
CA HIS A 23 5.62 4.80 4.03
C HIS A 23 4.49 3.95 4.64
N LYS A 24 4.61 3.63 5.94
CA LYS A 24 3.65 2.80 6.67
C LYS A 24 2.26 3.43 6.83
N GLU A 25 2.18 4.76 6.82
CA GLU A 25 0.91 5.50 6.92
C GLU A 25 -0.10 5.20 5.79
N ILE A 26 0.37 4.68 4.64
CA ILE A 26 -0.50 4.26 3.54
C ILE A 26 -1.17 2.90 3.82
N GLU A 27 -0.61 2.10 4.73
CA GLU A 27 -1.20 0.80 5.11
C GLU A 27 -2.61 0.97 5.68
N GLU A 28 -2.92 2.10 6.32
CA GLU A 28 -4.24 2.40 6.90
C GLU A 28 -5.38 2.55 5.86
N VAL A 29 -5.04 2.63 4.58
CA VAL A 29 -6.04 2.81 3.50
C VAL A 29 -6.03 1.69 2.48
N ALA A 30 -5.16 0.70 2.64
CA ALA A 30 -5.05 -0.42 1.73
C ALA A 30 -6.03 -1.53 2.13
N ASP A 31 -6.69 -2.13 1.14
CA ASP A 31 -7.54 -3.31 1.35
C ASP A 31 -6.71 -4.58 1.61
N ASN A 32 -5.52 -4.66 1.00
CA ASN A 32 -4.58 -5.78 1.13
C ASN A 32 -3.15 -5.25 1.24
N ILE A 33 -2.28 -5.94 1.98
CA ILE A 33 -0.90 -5.51 2.20
C ILE A 33 0.07 -6.58 1.73
N ILE A 34 1.00 -6.17 0.86
CA ILE A 34 2.15 -6.99 0.44
C ILE A 34 3.41 -6.37 1.03
N ARG A 35 4.01 -7.04 2.00
CA ARG A 35 5.26 -6.59 2.63
C ARG A 35 6.46 -7.14 1.89
N VAL A 36 7.45 -6.27 1.65
CA VAL A 36 8.71 -6.65 1.01
C VAL A 36 9.86 -6.37 1.96
N TYR A 37 10.67 -7.40 2.22
CA TYR A 37 11.86 -7.33 3.06
C TYR A 37 13.10 -7.63 2.21
N LYS A 38 14.20 -6.93 2.50
CA LYS A 38 15.49 -7.22 1.89
C LYS A 38 16.34 -8.01 2.90
N GLU A 39 16.64 -9.26 2.56
CA GLU A 39 17.67 -10.08 3.20
C GLU A 39 18.78 -10.31 2.16
N ASP A 40 19.21 -11.57 1.93
CA ASP A 40 20.08 -11.94 0.80
C ASP A 40 19.37 -11.77 -0.56
N TYR A 41 18.04 -11.94 -0.56
CA TYR A 41 17.15 -11.72 -1.71
C TYR A 41 15.87 -11.01 -1.23
N SER A 42 15.08 -10.47 -2.17
CA SER A 42 13.75 -9.92 -1.84
C SER A 42 12.84 -11.02 -1.31
N LYS A 43 12.33 -10.84 -0.10
CA LYS A 43 11.31 -11.69 0.52
C LYS A 43 9.98 -10.96 0.49
N VAL A 44 8.91 -11.70 0.16
CA VAL A 44 7.55 -11.16 0.07
C VAL A 44 6.67 -11.89 1.09
N SER A 45 5.90 -11.12 1.87
CA SER A 45 4.86 -11.63 2.76
C SER A 45 3.52 -11.04 2.34
N VAL A 46 2.49 -11.88 2.29
CA VAL A 46 1.11 -11.47 1.96
C VAL A 46 0.28 -11.59 3.22
N GLU A 47 -0.35 -10.49 3.63
CA GLU A 47 -1.28 -10.40 4.77
C GLU A 47 -2.72 -10.21 4.28
#